data_AF-A0A976HEZ4-F1
#
_entry.id   AF-A0A976HEZ4-F1
#
_cell.length_a   1.000
_cell.length_b   1.000
_cell.length_c   1.000
_cell.angle_alpha   90.00
_cell.angle_beta   90.00
_cell.angle_gamma   90.00
#
_symmetry.space_group_name_H-M   'P 1'
#
loop_
_entity.id
_entity.type
_entity.pdbx_description
1 polymer ?
#
loop_
_entity_poly.entity_id
_entity_poly.type
_entity_poly.pdbx_seq_one_letter_code
_entity_poly.pdbx_strand_id
1 'polypeptide(L)'
;MRLTLTALALASLAAPAFAQDIEAGAKVFNQCQTCHVVQNEAGEVLAGKNAKTGPNLYGMPGRTLGTYPEFKYGESIVALGATGQVWDEANFVEYVQDPAKYLKAKLGDDKAKSKMAYKLKKPEDAANVWAFIASLSPAPAAADAAAAPAEGAATEAAPATN
;
A
#
# COMPACT_ATOMS: atom_id res chain seq x y z
N MET A 1 -13.05 51.75 31.13
CA MET A 1 -13.86 50.64 30.62
C MET A 1 -14.05 50.81 29.11
N ARG A 2 -13.24 50.12 28.30
CA ARG A 2 -13.43 50.00 26.84
C ARG A 2 -13.10 48.56 26.47
N LEU A 3 -14.13 47.73 26.30
CA LEU A 3 -13.99 46.37 25.78
C LEU A 3 -13.90 46.46 24.25
N THR A 4 -12.73 46.17 23.69
CA THR A 4 -12.57 45.89 22.26
C THR A 4 -12.86 44.42 22.02
N LEU A 5 -13.97 44.13 21.34
CA LEU A 5 -14.37 42.79 20.92
C LEU A 5 -13.69 42.46 19.58
N THR A 6 -12.63 41.65 19.59
CA THR A 6 -12.00 41.15 18.37
C THR A 6 -12.66 39.82 18.00
N ALA A 7 -13.59 39.84 17.04
CA ALA A 7 -14.21 38.62 16.51
C ALA A 7 -13.20 37.91 15.60
N LEU A 8 -12.62 36.81 16.09
CA LEU A 8 -11.78 35.92 15.30
C LEU A 8 -12.68 35.01 14.45
N ALA A 9 -12.85 35.37 13.17
CA ALA A 9 -13.54 34.53 12.21
C ALA A 9 -12.67 33.29 11.91
N LEU A 10 -13.08 32.13 12.45
CA LEU A 10 -12.55 30.82 12.06
C LEU A 10 -13.03 30.51 10.63
N ALA A 11 -12.22 30.85 9.63
CA ALA A 11 -12.41 30.35 8.28
C ALA A 11 -11.93 28.90 8.22
N SER A 12 -12.86 27.96 8.30
CA SER A 12 -12.61 26.54 8.06
C SER A 12 -12.22 26.35 6.60
N LEU A 13 -10.93 26.14 6.32
CA LEU A 13 -10.48 25.66 5.00
C LEU A 13 -10.92 24.20 4.86
N ALA A 14 -12.11 23.98 4.30
CA ALA A 14 -12.48 22.68 3.77
C ALA A 14 -11.61 22.44 2.52
N ALA A 15 -10.59 21.59 2.66
CA ALA A 15 -9.89 21.05 1.49
C ALA A 15 -10.91 20.32 0.60
N PRO A 16 -10.83 20.44 -0.74
CA PRO A 16 -11.73 19.72 -1.62
C PRO A 16 -11.58 18.22 -1.40
N ALA A 17 -12.64 17.60 -0.88
CA ALA A 17 -12.78 16.15 -0.90
C ALA A 17 -13.10 15.75 -2.34
N PHE A 18 -12.13 15.20 -3.06
CA PHE A 18 -12.40 14.54 -4.32
C PHE A 18 -13.23 13.29 -4.01
N ALA A 19 -14.46 13.23 -4.51
CA ALA A 19 -15.26 12.02 -4.41
C ALA A 19 -14.57 10.93 -5.24
N GLN A 20 -14.25 9.80 -4.60
CA GLN A 20 -13.62 8.66 -5.28
C GLN A 20 -14.64 7.97 -6.20
N ASP A 21 -14.21 7.59 -7.39
CA ASP A 21 -15.01 6.84 -8.38
C ASP A 21 -14.45 5.42 -8.54
N ILE A 22 -15.21 4.44 -8.03
CA ILE A 22 -14.86 3.01 -8.07
C ILE A 22 -14.81 2.48 -9.51
N GLU A 23 -15.70 2.94 -10.40
CA GLU A 23 -15.73 2.49 -11.79
C GLU A 23 -14.53 3.04 -12.58
N ALA A 24 -14.17 4.31 -12.34
CA ALA A 24 -12.94 4.88 -12.85
C ALA A 24 -11.72 4.14 -12.29
N GLY A 25 -11.73 3.80 -10.99
CA GLY A 25 -10.71 3.00 -10.33
C GLY A 25 -10.51 1.64 -10.98
N ALA A 26 -11.60 0.93 -11.29
CA ALA A 26 -11.57 -0.35 -11.99
C ALA A 26 -10.92 -0.22 -13.38
N LYS A 27 -11.22 0.86 -14.12
CA LYS A 27 -10.61 1.13 -15.43
C LYS A 27 -9.11 1.37 -15.31
N VAL A 28 -8.67 2.15 -14.32
CA VAL A 28 -7.23 2.41 -14.08
C VAL A 28 -6.51 1.15 -13.59
N PHE A 29 -7.16 0.33 -12.77
CA PHE A 29 -6.61 -0.94 -12.28
C PHE A 29 -6.20 -1.91 -13.40
N ASN A 30 -6.73 -1.73 -14.61
CA ASN A 30 -6.26 -2.47 -15.79
C ASN A 30 -4.76 -2.31 -16.08
N GLN A 31 -4.13 -1.24 -15.59
CA GLN A 31 -2.68 -1.04 -15.67
C GLN A 31 -1.94 -1.81 -14.57
N CYS A 32 -2.57 -2.00 -13.41
CA CYS A 32 -2.03 -2.72 -12.27
C CYS A 32 -2.05 -4.24 -12.49
N GLN A 33 -3.03 -4.76 -13.23
CA GLN A 33 -3.22 -6.21 -13.44
C GLN A 33 -2.09 -6.90 -14.21
N THR A 34 -1.19 -6.14 -14.85
CA THR A 34 0.02 -6.70 -15.48
C THR A 34 0.97 -7.31 -14.45
N CYS A 35 0.96 -6.78 -13.23
CA CYS A 35 1.84 -7.23 -12.15
C CYS A 35 1.06 -7.83 -10.97
N HIS A 36 -0.16 -7.36 -10.73
CA HIS A 36 -0.92 -7.68 -9.54
C HIS A 36 -2.23 -8.44 -9.84
N VAL A 37 -2.78 -9.01 -8.78
CA VAL A 37 -4.10 -9.64 -8.74
C VAL A 37 -4.79 -9.22 -7.43
N VAL A 38 -6.11 -9.22 -7.42
CA VAL A 38 -6.93 -9.23 -6.20
C VAL A 38 -7.60 -10.59 -6.14
N GLN A 39 -7.02 -11.50 -5.38
CA GLN A 39 -7.54 -12.87 -5.20
C GLN A 39 -7.86 -13.09 -3.72
N ASN A 40 -9.08 -13.51 -3.40
CA ASN A 40 -9.48 -13.77 -2.02
C ASN A 40 -8.89 -15.10 -1.50
N GLU A 41 -9.10 -15.37 -0.22
CA GLU A 41 -8.57 -16.56 0.47
C GLU A 41 -9.14 -17.88 -0.08
N ALA A 42 -10.34 -17.85 -0.67
CA ALA A 42 -10.94 -19.00 -1.36
C ALA A 42 -10.34 -19.26 -2.75
N GLY A 43 -9.39 -18.43 -3.19
CA GLY A 43 -8.75 -18.53 -4.51
C GLY A 43 -9.56 -17.88 -5.64
N GLU A 44 -10.66 -17.21 -5.35
CA GLU A 44 -11.45 -16.48 -6.36
C GLU A 44 -10.75 -15.17 -6.75
N VAL A 45 -10.61 -14.96 -8.05
CA VAL A 45 -10.02 -13.73 -8.61
C VAL A 45 -11.10 -12.67 -8.74
N LEU A 46 -11.07 -11.68 -7.84
CA LEU A 46 -11.99 -10.54 -7.84
C LEU A 46 -11.58 -9.48 -8.87
N ALA A 47 -10.28 -9.33 -9.11
CA ALA A 47 -9.74 -8.47 -10.17
C ALA A 47 -8.36 -8.92 -10.66
N GLY A 48 -8.10 -8.73 -11.96
CA GLY A 48 -6.82 -8.98 -12.61
C GLY A 48 -6.71 -10.35 -13.29
N LYS A 49 -5.49 -10.74 -13.70
CA LYS A 49 -5.23 -11.89 -14.58
C LYS A 49 -4.22 -12.89 -13.99
N ASN A 50 -4.24 -13.08 -12.66
CA ASN A 50 -3.31 -13.98 -11.95
C ASN A 50 -1.82 -13.63 -12.13
N ALA A 51 -1.50 -12.36 -12.37
CA ALA A 51 -0.12 -11.90 -12.40
C ALA A 51 0.54 -12.00 -11.01
N LYS A 52 1.81 -12.39 -10.97
CA LYS A 52 2.60 -12.62 -9.73
C LYS A 52 3.90 -11.80 -9.68
N THR A 53 4.07 -10.82 -10.56
CA THR A 53 5.23 -9.92 -10.56
C THR A 53 5.21 -9.01 -9.33
N GLY A 54 4.02 -8.59 -8.91
CA GLY A 54 3.75 -7.91 -7.65
C GLY A 54 2.93 -8.79 -6.70
N PRO A 55 2.81 -8.41 -5.41
CA PRO A 55 2.01 -9.14 -4.43
C PRO A 55 0.52 -9.09 -4.77
N ASN A 56 -0.24 -10.03 -4.20
CA ASN A 56 -1.69 -9.94 -4.18
C ASN A 56 -2.13 -8.70 -3.39
N LEU A 57 -3.12 -7.99 -3.92
CA LEU A 57 -3.66 -6.76 -3.36
C LEU A 57 -4.91 -7.02 -2.52
N TYR A 58 -5.35 -8.27 -2.39
CA TYR A 58 -6.36 -8.63 -1.41
C TYR A 58 -5.82 -8.49 0.03
N GLY A 59 -6.63 -8.01 0.97
CA GLY A 59 -6.31 -7.67 2.35
C GLY A 59 -5.31 -6.53 2.50
N MET A 60 -5.19 -5.66 1.48
CA MET A 60 -4.17 -4.61 1.46
C MET A 60 -4.49 -3.43 2.39
N PRO A 61 -5.73 -2.88 2.44
CA PRO A 61 -6.04 -1.78 3.37
C PRO A 61 -5.72 -2.15 4.82
N GLY A 62 -4.96 -1.30 5.50
CA GLY A 62 -4.51 -1.49 6.88
C GLY A 62 -3.34 -2.48 7.06
N ARG A 63 -2.93 -3.21 6.02
CA ARG A 63 -1.78 -4.13 6.11
C ARG A 63 -0.47 -3.35 6.17
N THR A 64 0.46 -3.82 7.00
CA THR A 64 1.83 -3.31 7.05
C THR A 64 2.50 -3.35 5.66
N LEU A 65 3.31 -2.34 5.36
CA LEU A 65 4.05 -2.29 4.09
C LEU A 65 5.01 -3.48 4.00
N GLY A 66 5.06 -4.12 2.83
CA GLY A 66 6.04 -5.17 2.56
C GLY A 66 5.81 -6.50 3.29
N THR A 67 4.58 -6.82 3.72
CA THR A 67 4.30 -8.03 4.54
C THR A 67 3.31 -9.02 3.95
N TYR A 68 2.87 -8.89 2.69
CA TYR A 68 2.04 -9.94 2.09
C TYR A 68 2.81 -11.28 2.09
N PRO A 69 2.21 -12.36 2.63
CA PRO A 69 2.89 -13.65 2.72
C PRO A 69 3.29 -14.16 1.32
N GLU A 70 4.35 -14.98 1.28
CA GLU A 70 4.80 -15.67 0.05
C GLU A 70 5.24 -14.74 -1.11
N PHE A 71 5.34 -13.42 -0.90
CA PHE A 71 5.90 -12.49 -1.88
C PHE A 71 7.32 -12.03 -1.51
N LYS A 72 8.25 -12.08 -2.46
CA LYS A 72 9.65 -11.65 -2.26
C LYS A 72 9.82 -10.13 -2.46
N TYR A 73 9.60 -9.38 -1.39
CA TYR A 73 9.77 -7.92 -1.37
C TYR A 73 11.22 -7.44 -1.59
N GLY A 74 11.37 -6.14 -1.84
CA GLY A 74 12.66 -5.45 -1.75
C GLY A 74 12.91 -4.98 -0.33
N GLU A 75 14.18 -4.85 0.05
CA GLU A 75 14.58 -4.53 1.43
C GLU A 75 13.99 -3.20 1.93
N SER A 76 13.96 -2.17 1.09
CA SER A 76 13.49 -0.83 1.50
C SER A 76 12.01 -0.79 1.90
N ILE A 77 11.12 -1.48 1.19
CA ILE A 77 9.69 -1.48 1.56
C ILE A 77 9.43 -2.32 2.81
N VAL A 78 10.21 -3.38 3.04
CA VAL A 78 10.18 -4.17 4.28
C VAL A 78 10.67 -3.32 5.45
N ALA A 79 11.79 -2.62 5.28
CA ALA A 79 12.35 -1.72 6.29
C ALA A 79 11.38 -0.60 6.68
N LEU A 80 10.66 -0.03 5.70
CA LEU A 80 9.64 0.97 5.99
C LEU A 80 8.42 0.36 6.70
N GLY A 81 8.00 -0.85 6.34
CA GLY A 81 6.97 -1.58 7.07
C GLY A 81 7.34 -1.83 8.54
N ALA A 82 8.62 -2.14 8.81
CA ALA A 82 9.11 -2.38 10.16
C ALA A 82 9.04 -1.15 11.09
N THR A 83 8.86 0.07 10.55
CA THR A 83 8.61 1.27 11.36
C THR A 83 7.14 1.43 11.78
N GLY A 84 6.27 0.48 11.39
CA GLY A 84 4.84 0.52 11.68
C GLY A 84 3.99 1.13 10.56
N GLN A 85 4.54 1.40 9.37
CA GLN A 85 3.75 1.98 8.28
C GLN A 85 2.80 0.94 7.68
N VAL A 86 1.56 1.38 7.49
CA VAL A 86 0.48 0.59 6.90
C VAL A 86 0.02 1.19 5.58
N TRP A 87 -0.61 0.36 4.77
CA TRP A 87 -1.35 0.84 3.61
C TRP A 87 -2.63 1.52 4.06
N ASP A 88 -2.61 2.84 4.08
CA ASP A 88 -3.79 3.69 4.05
C ASP A 88 -3.86 4.40 2.68
N GLU A 89 -4.93 5.15 2.45
CA GLU A 89 -5.11 5.87 1.18
C GLU A 89 -3.96 6.86 0.91
N ALA A 90 -3.50 7.59 1.93
CA ALA A 90 -2.47 8.60 1.77
C ALA A 90 -1.13 7.97 1.36
N ASN A 91 -0.70 6.92 2.06
CA ASN A 91 0.51 6.16 1.75
C ASN A 91 0.40 5.49 0.38
N PHE A 92 -0.76 4.94 0.03
CA PHE A 92 -0.99 4.35 -1.29
C PHE A 92 -0.84 5.40 -2.40
N VAL A 93 -1.57 6.51 -2.31
CA VAL A 93 -1.57 7.58 -3.31
C VAL A 93 -0.18 8.17 -3.49
N GLU A 94 0.58 8.36 -2.42
CA GLU A 94 1.96 8.86 -2.49
C GLU A 94 2.90 7.80 -3.11
N TYR A 95 2.78 6.54 -2.69
CA TYR A 95 3.62 5.44 -3.16
C TYR A 95 3.47 5.19 -4.66
N VAL A 96 2.25 5.08 -5.18
CA VAL A 96 2.03 4.70 -6.59
C VAL A 96 2.43 5.80 -7.58
N GLN A 97 2.54 7.05 -7.14
CA GLN A 97 3.01 8.15 -7.98
C GLN A 97 4.51 8.05 -8.28
N ASP A 98 5.32 7.65 -7.30
CA ASP A 98 6.73 7.37 -7.49
C ASP A 98 7.27 6.47 -6.36
N PRO A 99 7.25 5.14 -6.55
CA PRO A 99 7.59 4.19 -5.48
C PRO A 99 9.02 4.35 -4.96
N ALA A 100 9.97 4.62 -5.86
CA ALA A 100 11.36 4.81 -5.47
C ALA A 100 11.53 6.11 -4.68
N LYS A 101 10.93 7.21 -5.13
CA LYS A 101 11.00 8.49 -4.42
C LYS A 101 10.32 8.42 -3.05
N TYR A 102 9.16 7.77 -2.96
CA TYR A 102 8.44 7.54 -1.70
C TYR A 102 9.34 6.84 -0.68
N LEU A 103 9.94 5.70 -1.06
CA LEU A 103 10.80 4.93 -0.15
C LEU A 103 12.02 5.75 0.30
N LYS A 104 12.68 6.46 -0.61
CA LYS A 104 13.81 7.33 -0.26
C LYS A 104 13.41 8.42 0.75
N ALA A 105 12.29 9.08 0.51
CA ALA A 105 11.80 10.16 1.36
C ALA A 105 11.39 9.66 2.75
N LYS A 106 10.62 8.56 2.83
CA LYS A 106 10.14 8.02 4.11
C LYS A 106 11.24 7.37 4.95
N LEU A 107 12.27 6.80 4.31
CA LEU A 107 13.42 6.21 5.00
C LEU A 107 14.56 7.20 5.27
N GLY A 108 14.59 8.34 4.60
CA GLY A 108 15.75 9.24 4.63
C GLY A 108 17.02 8.60 4.02
N ASP A 109 16.84 7.66 3.09
CA ASP A 109 17.94 6.91 2.45
C ASP A 109 17.87 7.04 0.93
N ASP A 110 18.83 7.77 0.33
CA ASP A 110 18.92 7.96 -1.12
C ASP A 110 19.21 6.66 -1.90
N LYS A 111 19.69 5.62 -1.23
CA LYS A 111 19.96 4.30 -1.81
C LYS A 111 18.75 3.39 -1.77
N ALA A 112 17.64 3.79 -1.13
CA ALA A 112 16.42 3.01 -1.11
C ALA A 112 15.90 2.75 -2.53
N LYS A 113 15.40 1.54 -2.77
CA LYS A 113 14.94 1.07 -4.09
C LYS A 113 13.55 0.47 -3.99
N SER A 114 12.73 0.76 -5.00
CA SER A 114 11.50 0.00 -5.26
C SER A 114 11.70 -1.00 -6.39
N LYS A 115 11.13 -2.20 -6.23
CA LYS A 115 10.99 -3.17 -7.33
C LYS A 115 9.83 -2.81 -8.26
N MET A 116 8.92 -1.92 -7.85
CA MET A 116 7.84 -1.41 -8.69
C MET A 116 8.35 -0.20 -9.48
N ALA A 117 8.53 -0.37 -10.79
CA ALA A 117 8.99 0.70 -11.69
C ALA A 117 7.86 1.58 -12.25
N TYR A 118 6.61 1.09 -12.18
CA TYR A 118 5.43 1.81 -12.67
C TYR A 118 5.12 3.05 -11.82
N LYS A 119 4.57 4.09 -12.45
CA LYS A 119 4.21 5.36 -11.83
C LYS A 119 2.85 5.84 -12.32
N LEU A 120 1.89 5.95 -11.43
CA LEU A 120 0.57 6.50 -11.70
C LEU A 120 0.60 8.02 -11.53
N LYS A 121 0.54 8.76 -12.63
CA LYS A 121 0.82 10.21 -12.60
C LYS A 121 -0.28 11.09 -12.00
N LYS A 122 -1.51 10.61 -12.02
CA LYS A 122 -2.67 11.38 -11.53
C LYS A 122 -2.99 10.93 -10.11
N PRO A 123 -2.94 11.83 -9.10
CA PRO A 123 -3.35 11.51 -7.75
C PRO A 123 -4.80 11.06 -7.64
N GLU A 124 -5.68 11.66 -8.45
CA GLU A 124 -7.10 11.27 -8.54
C GLU A 124 -7.28 9.83 -9.00
N ASP A 125 -6.54 9.40 -10.04
CA ASP A 125 -6.56 8.01 -10.48
C ASP A 125 -6.07 7.07 -9.36
N ALA A 126 -5.09 7.49 -8.55
CA ALA A 126 -4.61 6.71 -7.42
C ALA A 126 -5.67 6.56 -6.33
N ALA A 127 -6.37 7.64 -5.98
CA ALA A 127 -7.48 7.59 -5.02
C ALA A 127 -8.61 6.69 -5.52
N ASN A 128 -8.93 6.75 -6.82
CA ASN A 128 -9.95 5.90 -7.44
C ASN A 128 -9.54 4.41 -7.42
N VAL A 129 -8.27 4.10 -7.72
CA VAL A 129 -7.75 2.72 -7.63
C VAL A 129 -7.78 2.21 -6.19
N TRP A 130 -7.44 3.05 -5.21
CA TRP A 130 -7.56 2.71 -3.80
C TRP A 130 -9.00 2.32 -3.45
N ALA A 131 -9.97 3.18 -3.79
CA ALA A 131 -11.39 2.92 -3.54
C ALA A 131 -11.86 1.62 -4.20
N PHE A 132 -11.43 1.36 -5.45
CA PHE A 132 -11.73 0.12 -6.14
C PHE A 132 -11.18 -1.11 -5.40
N ILE A 133 -9.89 -1.13 -5.03
CA ILE A 133 -9.28 -2.25 -4.31
C ILE A 133 -9.97 -2.45 -2.96
N ALA A 134 -10.21 -1.37 -2.21
CA ALA A 134 -10.85 -1.43 -0.90
C ALA A 134 -12.30 -1.96 -0.98
N SER A 135 -13.02 -1.67 -2.07
CA SER A 135 -14.38 -2.20 -2.29
C SER A 135 -14.43 -3.71 -2.49
N LEU A 136 -13.36 -4.29 -3.06
CA LEU A 136 -13.22 -5.74 -3.29
C LEU A 136 -12.52 -6.45 -2.13
N SER A 137 -11.84 -5.67 -1.29
CA SER A 137 -10.90 -6.19 -0.33
C SER A 137 -10.87 -5.34 0.93
N PRO A 138 -11.88 -5.52 1.81
CA PRO A 138 -11.92 -4.80 3.07
C PRO A 138 -10.70 -5.18 3.92
N ALA A 139 -10.32 -4.25 4.81
CA ALA A 139 -9.21 -4.46 5.73
C ALA A 139 -9.37 -5.80 6.48
N PRO A 140 -8.29 -6.55 6.72
CA PRO A 140 -8.37 -7.76 7.53
C PRO A 140 -9.00 -7.38 8.87
N ALA A 141 -10.03 -8.14 9.28
CA ALA A 141 -10.63 -7.94 10.59
C ALA A 141 -9.51 -8.01 11.64
N ALA A 142 -9.55 -7.11 12.62
CA ALA A 142 -8.48 -6.85 13.59
C ALA A 142 -8.04 -8.07 14.47
N ALA A 143 -8.55 -9.26 14.20
CA ALA A 143 -8.21 -10.51 14.88
C ALA A 143 -6.91 -11.17 14.39
N ASP A 144 -6.49 -10.97 13.13
CA ASP A 144 -5.33 -11.70 12.56
C ASP A 144 -4.01 -10.91 12.53
N ALA A 145 -4.01 -9.64 12.97
CA ALA A 145 -2.78 -8.85 13.12
C ALA A 145 -1.84 -9.37 14.22
N ALA A 146 -2.29 -10.34 15.04
CA ALA A 146 -1.53 -10.94 16.13
C ALA A 146 -0.94 -12.33 15.80
N ALA A 147 -1.14 -12.88 14.60
CA ALA A 147 -0.72 -14.24 14.26
C ALA A 147 0.18 -14.28 13.00
N ALA A 148 1.37 -13.70 13.11
CA ALA A 148 2.48 -14.11 12.26
C ALA A 148 3.69 -14.45 13.15
N PRO A 149 3.93 -15.72 13.50
CA PRO A 149 5.23 -16.09 14.01
C PRO A 149 6.22 -15.96 12.85
N ALA A 150 7.20 -15.07 13.04
CA ALA A 150 8.40 -15.04 12.24
C ALA A 150 9.22 -16.28 12.58
N GLU A 151 9.19 -17.30 11.72
CA GLU A 151 10.21 -18.36 11.77
C GLU A 151 10.64 -18.75 10.35
N GLY A 152 11.89 -18.43 10.08
CA GLY A 152 12.58 -18.68 8.81
C GLY A 152 14.01 -18.14 8.86
N ALA A 153 14.65 -18.16 10.04
CA ALA A 153 16.09 -18.02 10.15
C ALA A 153 16.71 -19.38 9.86
N ALA A 154 17.59 -19.39 8.86
CA ALA A 154 18.35 -20.54 8.41
C ALA A 154 19.15 -21.20 9.54
N THR A 155 19.26 -22.54 9.51
CA THR A 155 20.54 -23.27 9.42
C THR A 155 20.26 -24.73 9.03
N GLU A 156 20.83 -25.23 7.94
CA GLU A 156 21.57 -26.48 8.01
C GLU A 156 22.67 -26.48 6.95
N ALA A 157 23.90 -26.52 7.44
CA ALA A 157 25.11 -26.65 6.65
C ALA A 157 25.23 -28.09 6.15
N ALA A 158 25.68 -28.23 4.91
CA ALA A 158 26.11 -29.51 4.35
C ALA A 158 27.24 -30.13 5.20
N PRO A 159 27.26 -31.45 5.41
CA PRO A 159 28.50 -32.15 5.69
C PRO A 159 29.17 -32.55 4.38
N ALA A 160 30.45 -32.18 4.24
CA ALA A 160 31.37 -32.78 3.31
C ALA A 160 31.77 -34.19 3.80
N THR A 161 31.90 -35.13 2.86
CA THR A 161 32.82 -36.30 2.74
C THR A 161 32.16 -37.23 1.70
N ASN A 162 32.78 -37.75 0.65
CA ASN A 162 34.14 -38.22 0.41
C ASN A 162 34.48 -38.07 -1.08
#